data_AF-A0A536X877-F1
#
_entry.id   AF-A0A536X877-F1
#
_cell.length_a   1.000
_cell.length_b   1.000
_cell.length_c   1.000
_cell.angle_alpha   90.00
_cell.angle_beta   90.00
_cell.angle_gamma   90.00
#
_symmetry.space_group_name_H-M   'P 1'
#
loop_
_entity.id
_entity.type
_entity.pdbx_description
1 polymer ?
#
loop_
_entity_poly.entity_id
_entity_poly.type
_entity_poly.pdbx_seq_one_letter_code
_entity_poly.pdbx_strand_id
1 'polypeptide(L)'
;MRRVVVTGMGGVTALGNTWPEVRERLRTLKNAVKRMPEWDRHGELLHTRLAAPIEGFEPQAHYPRKMTRSMGRVSLLALRASELALEQAGLLGEPSLADGRMGIAYGSSSGSVDPVRIFGQMLTTGSMQGVTSTTYIQMMPHTTAVNVGLYFGLKGRVIPTSSACTSGSQGIGYAYEAVRWGKQALMLAGGAEELSAPAAAVFDTLFATSTKNETPEATPRPFDKARDGLVVGEGAASLIVEDLEHARARGAKPLVEIVGYATNSDGTHITQPDAEQQARAMRLALQDAGLAPGAIGYVSAHGTATDRGDVSEARATREVLGERVPVSAAKSYIGHTLGACGAIEAWWTIEMMRDKWFAPTLNLQNPDPECADLDHITGAGRTMDIEYALKNNFAFGGINTSLVFRRL
;
A
#
# COMPACT_ATOMS: atom_id res chain seq x y z
N MET A 1 16.87 -21.70 5.32
CA MET A 1 16.30 -20.40 4.90
C MET A 1 16.50 -19.41 6.04
N ARG A 2 16.75 -18.14 5.74
CA ARG A 2 16.91 -17.11 6.78
C ARG A 2 15.53 -16.70 7.33
N ARG A 3 15.47 -16.35 8.61
CA ARG A 3 14.27 -15.74 9.21
C ARG A 3 14.29 -14.25 8.88
N VAL A 4 13.13 -13.70 8.53
CA VAL A 4 13.04 -12.35 7.98
C VAL A 4 12.15 -11.51 8.87
N VAL A 5 12.69 -10.40 9.34
CA VAL A 5 12.02 -9.49 10.27
C VAL A 5 11.88 -8.09 9.68
N VAL A 6 10.98 -7.31 10.25
CA VAL A 6 10.88 -5.87 9.97
C VAL A 6 11.54 -5.13 11.12
N THR A 7 12.54 -4.29 10.85
CA THR A 7 13.27 -3.53 11.88
C THR A 7 12.98 -2.04 11.89
N GLY A 8 12.32 -1.52 10.86
CA GLY A 8 11.80 -0.17 10.81
C GLY A 8 10.69 -0.04 9.79
N MET A 9 9.78 0.90 10.02
CA MET A 9 8.64 1.21 9.18
C MET A 9 8.37 2.71 9.25
N GLY A 10 7.84 3.26 8.17
CA GLY A 10 7.44 4.65 8.12
C GLY A 10 6.61 4.93 6.88
N GLY A 11 5.82 6.00 6.90
CA GLY A 11 4.96 6.34 5.79
C GLY A 11 4.53 7.79 5.80
N VAL A 12 3.96 8.21 4.68
CA VAL A 12 3.29 9.50 4.50
C VAL A 12 1.87 9.20 4.05
N THR A 13 0.88 9.56 4.85
CA THR A 13 -0.53 9.22 4.62
C THR A 13 -1.43 10.40 4.89
N ALA A 14 -2.68 10.36 4.41
CA ALA A 14 -3.67 11.38 4.70
C ALA A 14 -4.05 11.46 6.20
N LEU A 15 -3.72 10.43 7.00
CA LEU A 15 -3.86 10.43 8.46
C LEU A 15 -2.55 10.72 9.19
N GLY A 16 -1.47 11.10 8.52
CA GLY A 16 -0.22 11.50 9.15
C GLY A 16 0.96 10.59 8.84
N ASN A 17 2.08 10.89 9.49
CA ASN A 17 3.40 10.32 9.16
C ASN A 17 3.98 9.47 10.29
N THR A 18 3.34 9.46 11.45
CA THR A 18 3.76 8.66 12.62
C THR A 18 2.59 7.83 13.11
N TRP A 19 2.87 6.65 13.69
CA TRP A 19 1.81 5.81 14.22
C TRP A 19 0.97 6.49 15.32
N PRO A 20 1.54 7.22 16.31
CA PRO A 20 0.72 7.91 17.31
C PRO A 20 -0.30 8.88 16.70
N GLU A 21 0.10 9.66 15.70
CA GLU A 21 -0.78 10.59 14.98
C GLU A 21 -1.86 9.85 14.19
N VAL A 22 -1.47 8.82 13.42
CA VAL A 22 -2.40 7.97 12.67
C VAL A 22 -3.42 7.33 13.60
N ARG A 23 -2.97 6.72 14.70
CA ARG A 23 -3.81 6.05 15.70
C ARG A 23 -4.83 7.00 16.32
N GLU A 24 -4.41 8.21 16.67
CA GLU A 24 -5.31 9.22 17.19
C GLU A 24 -6.40 9.56 16.16
N ARG A 25 -6.02 9.77 14.89
CA ARG A 25 -6.97 10.06 13.82
C ARG A 25 -7.89 8.88 13.51
N LEU A 26 -7.40 7.64 13.50
CA LEU A 26 -8.23 6.43 13.36
C LEU A 26 -9.32 6.37 14.43
N ARG A 27 -9.01 6.78 15.66
CA ARG A 27 -9.95 6.81 16.79
C ARG A 27 -10.99 7.92 16.69
N THR A 28 -10.78 8.95 15.88
CA THR A 28 -11.81 9.98 15.62
C THR A 28 -12.97 9.45 14.77
N LEU A 29 -12.80 8.28 14.15
CA LEU A 29 -13.77 7.66 13.25
C LEU A 29 -14.20 8.57 12.08
N LYS A 30 -13.26 9.39 11.59
CA LYS A 30 -13.43 10.24 10.40
C LYS A 30 -12.47 9.80 9.31
N ASN A 31 -12.96 9.75 8.08
CA ASN A 31 -12.12 9.51 6.92
C ASN A 31 -11.39 10.81 6.50
N ALA A 32 -10.45 10.68 5.58
CA ALA A 32 -9.71 11.77 4.96
C ALA A 32 -10.27 12.17 3.59
N VAL A 33 -11.49 11.72 3.25
CA VAL A 33 -12.09 11.95 1.95
C VAL A 33 -12.59 13.39 1.86
N LYS A 34 -12.37 14.01 0.71
CA LYS A 34 -12.77 15.39 0.40
C LYS A 34 -13.30 15.50 -1.01
N ARG A 35 -14.12 16.53 -1.23
CA ARG A 35 -14.43 17.02 -2.58
C ARG A 35 -13.18 17.66 -3.19
N MET A 36 -12.96 17.47 -4.48
CA MET A 36 -11.86 17.98 -5.30
C MET A 36 -12.40 18.98 -6.33
N PRO A 37 -12.56 20.28 -5.98
CA PRO A 37 -13.14 21.28 -6.89
C PRO A 37 -12.35 21.47 -8.19
N GLU A 38 -11.04 21.26 -8.16
CA GLU A 38 -10.18 21.34 -9.34
C GLU A 38 -10.55 20.31 -10.42
N TRP A 39 -11.26 19.23 -10.06
CA TRP A 39 -11.74 18.22 -10.99
C TRP A 39 -13.03 18.62 -11.71
N ASP A 40 -13.70 19.71 -11.29
CA ASP A 40 -14.87 20.25 -12.01
C ASP A 40 -14.54 20.65 -13.45
N ARG A 41 -13.26 20.95 -13.75
CA ARG A 41 -12.78 21.25 -15.10
C ARG A 41 -12.98 20.11 -16.11
N HIS A 42 -13.18 18.88 -15.63
CA HIS A 42 -13.39 17.70 -16.47
C HIS A 42 -14.87 17.50 -16.83
N GLY A 43 -15.77 18.34 -16.30
CA GLY A 43 -17.21 18.26 -16.59
C GLY A 43 -17.78 16.88 -16.26
N GLU A 44 -18.67 16.38 -17.11
CA GLU A 44 -19.34 15.08 -16.93
C GLU A 44 -18.45 13.88 -17.27
N LEU A 45 -17.24 14.08 -17.82
CA LEU A 45 -16.35 12.99 -18.25
C LEU A 45 -15.58 12.34 -17.10
N LEU A 46 -15.51 13.02 -15.95
CA LEU A 46 -15.07 12.44 -14.69
C LEU A 46 -16.28 12.52 -13.77
N HIS A 47 -16.82 11.40 -13.30
CA HIS A 47 -18.05 11.39 -12.51
C HIS A 47 -17.76 11.73 -11.04
N THR A 48 -16.66 11.19 -10.50
CA THR A 48 -16.25 11.46 -9.13
C THR A 48 -15.65 12.86 -8.97
N ARG A 49 -15.90 13.44 -7.80
CA ARG A 49 -15.21 14.63 -7.27
C ARG A 49 -14.52 14.30 -5.97
N LEU A 50 -14.24 13.03 -5.69
CA LEU A 50 -13.79 12.60 -4.38
C LEU A 50 -12.36 12.07 -4.41
N ALA A 51 -11.56 12.47 -3.43
CA ALA A 51 -10.27 11.88 -3.17
C ALA A 51 -9.92 11.93 -1.67
N ALA A 52 -8.89 11.20 -1.27
CA ALA A 52 -8.25 11.30 0.04
C ALA A 52 -6.81 11.84 -0.10
N PRO A 53 -6.64 13.16 -0.32
CA PRO A 53 -5.33 13.77 -0.56
C PRO A 53 -4.48 13.86 0.72
N ILE A 54 -3.16 13.91 0.54
CA ILE A 54 -2.24 14.33 1.61
C ILE A 54 -2.11 15.85 1.56
N GLU A 55 -2.51 16.50 2.64
CA GLU A 55 -2.44 17.95 2.76
C GLU A 55 -1.07 18.43 3.24
N GLY A 56 -0.57 19.50 2.64
CA GLY A 56 0.64 20.19 3.11
C GLY A 56 1.95 19.40 2.99
N PHE A 57 2.02 18.40 2.10
CA PHE A 57 3.27 17.69 1.85
C PHE A 57 4.28 18.60 1.15
N GLU A 58 5.40 18.85 1.82
CA GLU A 58 6.55 19.58 1.30
C GLU A 58 7.83 18.73 1.41
N PRO A 59 8.75 18.80 0.42
CA PRO A 59 10.08 18.21 0.54
C PRO A 59 10.81 18.73 1.77
N GLN A 60 11.54 17.86 2.45
CA GLN A 60 12.28 18.26 3.65
C GLN A 60 13.43 19.22 3.30
N ALA A 61 13.70 20.18 4.18
CA ALA A 61 14.69 21.23 3.92
C ALA A 61 16.12 20.70 3.69
N HIS A 62 16.45 19.55 4.28
CA HIS A 62 17.76 18.91 4.13
C HIS A 62 17.90 18.11 2.83
N TYR A 63 16.85 17.97 2.01
CA TYR A 63 16.94 17.25 0.75
C TYR A 63 17.65 18.11 -0.31
N PRO A 64 18.87 17.72 -0.77
CA PRO A 64 19.63 18.53 -1.71
C PRO A 64 18.95 18.55 -3.09
N ARG A 65 18.81 19.74 -3.67
CA ARG A 65 18.21 19.96 -5.00
C ARG A 65 18.78 19.05 -6.10
N LYS A 66 20.07 18.73 -6.03
CA LYS A 66 20.76 17.84 -6.98
C LYS A 66 20.15 16.43 -7.00
N MET A 67 19.69 15.94 -5.86
CA MET A 67 19.09 14.62 -5.71
C MET A 67 17.58 14.64 -5.93
N THR A 68 16.89 15.74 -5.61
CA THR A 68 15.43 15.83 -5.75
C THR A 68 14.96 16.27 -7.13
N ARG A 69 15.81 16.83 -8.00
CA ARG A 69 15.43 17.24 -9.37
C ARG A 69 14.91 16.11 -10.26
N SER A 70 15.22 14.85 -9.94
CA SER A 70 14.71 13.66 -10.64
C SER A 70 13.46 13.05 -10.02
N MET A 71 12.92 13.69 -8.97
CA MET A 71 11.78 13.20 -8.21
C MET A 71 10.57 14.11 -8.48
N GLY A 72 9.51 13.55 -9.03
CA GLY A 72 8.18 14.14 -8.88
C GLY A 72 7.53 13.69 -7.57
N ARG A 73 6.24 14.01 -7.36
CA ARG A 73 5.55 13.83 -6.07
C ARG A 73 5.60 12.39 -5.56
N VAL A 74 5.34 11.40 -6.39
CA VAL A 74 5.35 9.97 -6.00
C VAL A 74 6.72 9.53 -5.47
N SER A 75 7.82 10.01 -6.09
CA SER A 75 9.18 9.71 -5.64
C SER A 75 9.57 10.48 -4.37
N LEU A 76 9.06 11.70 -4.19
CA LEU A 76 9.27 12.47 -2.96
C LEU A 76 8.53 11.85 -1.76
N LEU A 77 7.31 11.37 -1.97
CA LEU A 77 6.55 10.62 -0.96
C LEU A 77 7.30 9.33 -0.59
N ALA A 78 7.75 8.56 -1.60
CA ALA A 78 8.55 7.35 -1.39
C ALA A 78 9.85 7.64 -0.62
N LEU A 79 10.54 8.73 -0.96
CA LEU A 79 11.75 9.17 -0.26
C LEU A 79 11.46 9.47 1.22
N ARG A 80 10.42 10.25 1.51
CA ARG A 80 10.08 10.60 2.89
C ARG A 80 9.67 9.37 3.73
N ALA A 81 8.86 8.48 3.17
CA ALA A 81 8.50 7.22 3.83
C ALA A 81 9.73 6.35 4.13
N SER A 82 10.65 6.29 3.17
CA SER A 82 11.90 5.53 3.28
C SER A 82 12.85 6.09 4.34
N GLU A 83 12.97 7.41 4.42
CA GLU A 83 13.74 8.09 5.46
C GLU A 83 13.21 7.76 6.85
N LEU A 84 11.89 7.88 7.06
CA LEU A 84 11.25 7.57 8.35
C LEU A 84 11.46 6.10 8.77
N ALA A 85 11.38 5.16 7.82
CA ALA A 85 11.61 3.75 8.08
C ALA A 85 13.08 3.45 8.44
N LEU A 86 14.03 4.09 7.73
CA LEU A 86 15.46 3.99 8.00
C LEU A 86 15.85 4.60 9.36
N GLU A 87 15.23 5.73 9.71
CA GLU A 87 15.39 6.38 11.01
C GLU A 87 14.91 5.46 12.13
N GLN A 88 13.70 4.90 12.04
CA GLN A 88 13.19 3.95 13.03
C GLN A 88 14.05 2.69 13.14
N ALA A 89 14.61 2.21 12.03
CA ALA A 89 15.51 1.06 12.02
C ALA A 89 16.91 1.34 12.61
N GLY A 90 17.26 2.61 12.86
CA GLY A 90 18.60 3.01 13.25
C GLY A 90 19.64 2.75 12.16
N LEU A 91 19.25 2.92 10.89
CA LEU A 91 20.10 2.70 9.71
C LEU A 91 20.36 3.98 8.92
N LEU A 92 19.65 5.08 9.21
CA LEU A 92 19.84 6.34 8.51
C LEU A 92 21.27 6.87 8.72
N GLY A 93 22.03 6.99 7.63
CA GLY A 93 23.43 7.42 7.66
C GLY A 93 24.44 6.29 7.92
N GLU A 94 24.00 5.05 8.12
CA GLU A 94 24.90 3.92 8.35
C GLU A 94 25.64 3.49 7.07
N PRO A 95 26.95 3.16 7.15
CA PRO A 95 27.72 2.69 6.00
C PRO A 95 27.13 1.45 5.31
N SER A 96 26.41 0.61 6.06
CA SER A 96 25.78 -0.61 5.55
C SER A 96 24.69 -0.36 4.50
N LEU A 97 24.16 0.86 4.40
CA LEU A 97 23.24 1.23 3.32
C LEU A 97 23.94 1.15 1.94
N ALA A 98 25.21 1.53 1.88
CA ALA A 98 25.92 1.80 0.63
C ALA A 98 27.01 0.77 0.28
N ASP A 99 27.11 -0.34 1.01
CA ASP A 99 28.12 -1.38 0.79
C ASP A 99 27.64 -2.55 -0.11
N GLY A 100 26.38 -2.50 -0.56
CA GLY A 100 25.79 -3.50 -1.46
C GLY A 100 24.96 -4.58 -0.77
N ARG A 101 24.92 -4.60 0.57
CA ARG A 101 24.09 -5.56 1.35
C ARG A 101 22.63 -5.14 1.48
N MET A 102 22.33 -3.86 1.25
CA MET A 102 20.99 -3.31 1.22
C MET A 102 20.50 -3.08 -0.21
N GLY A 103 19.43 -3.77 -0.58
CA GLY A 103 18.71 -3.56 -1.82
C GLY A 103 17.42 -2.76 -1.62
N ILE A 104 16.66 -2.61 -2.71
CA ILE A 104 15.37 -1.93 -2.72
C ILE A 104 14.35 -2.69 -3.58
N ALA A 105 13.14 -2.81 -3.08
CA ALA A 105 11.96 -3.29 -3.80
C ALA A 105 10.83 -2.27 -3.66
N TYR A 106 10.49 -1.57 -4.74
CA TYR A 106 9.54 -0.46 -4.69
C TYR A 106 8.78 -0.33 -6.01
N GLY A 107 7.56 0.18 -5.93
CA GLY A 107 6.74 0.45 -7.10
C GLY A 107 5.64 1.48 -6.85
N SER A 108 5.00 1.86 -7.94
CA SER A 108 3.81 2.72 -8.00
C SER A 108 2.95 2.31 -9.19
N SER A 109 1.68 2.76 -9.27
CA SER A 109 0.87 2.51 -10.47
C SER A 109 1.34 3.36 -11.64
N SER A 110 1.81 4.58 -11.36
CA SER A 110 2.32 5.51 -12.35
C SER A 110 3.61 6.21 -11.88
N GLY A 111 4.37 6.76 -12.82
CA GLY A 111 5.31 7.84 -12.52
C GLY A 111 4.58 9.17 -12.33
N SER A 112 5.33 10.27 -12.26
CA SER A 112 4.74 11.59 -11.98
C SER A 112 4.01 12.22 -13.17
N VAL A 113 2.96 12.97 -12.88
CA VAL A 113 2.04 13.54 -13.87
C VAL A 113 2.67 14.60 -14.77
N ASP A 114 3.57 15.43 -14.24
CA ASP A 114 4.17 16.53 -15.01
C ASP A 114 4.96 16.01 -16.22
N PRO A 115 5.88 15.02 -16.05
CA PRO A 115 6.50 14.33 -17.17
C PRO A 115 5.53 13.69 -18.17
N VAL A 116 4.47 13.05 -17.68
CA VAL A 116 3.46 12.42 -18.55
C VAL A 116 2.80 13.48 -19.43
N ARG A 117 2.46 14.64 -18.87
CA ARG A 117 1.94 15.78 -19.62
C ARG A 117 2.94 16.28 -20.66
N ILE A 118 4.21 16.44 -20.30
CA ILE A 118 5.27 16.92 -21.19
C ILE A 118 5.48 15.96 -22.38
N PHE A 119 5.61 14.66 -22.12
CA PHE A 119 5.73 13.68 -23.21
C PHE A 119 4.44 13.53 -24.02
N GLY A 120 3.27 13.63 -23.39
CA GLY A 120 1.99 13.69 -24.10
C GLY A 120 1.91 14.87 -25.07
N GLN A 121 2.37 16.06 -24.65
CA GLN A 121 2.47 17.23 -25.52
C GLN A 121 3.45 17.01 -26.68
N MET A 122 4.60 16.39 -26.41
CA MET A 122 5.56 16.02 -27.46
C MET A 122 4.94 15.07 -28.49
N LEU A 123 4.17 14.07 -28.07
CA LEU A 123 3.51 13.14 -28.99
C LEU A 123 2.38 13.79 -29.80
N THR A 124 1.61 14.66 -29.17
CA THR A 124 0.41 15.26 -29.79
C THR A 124 0.71 16.47 -30.67
N THR A 125 1.79 17.21 -30.39
CA THR A 125 2.12 18.46 -31.09
C THR A 125 3.51 18.48 -31.70
N GLY A 126 4.37 17.50 -31.41
CA GLY A 126 5.79 17.50 -31.77
C GLY A 126 6.66 18.43 -30.90
N SER A 127 6.06 19.23 -30.02
CA SER A 127 6.80 20.19 -29.18
C SER A 127 7.62 19.49 -28.11
N MET A 128 8.93 19.76 -28.08
CA MET A 128 9.83 19.32 -27.02
C MET A 128 9.93 20.33 -25.86
N GLN A 129 9.11 21.38 -25.85
CA GLN A 129 9.15 22.41 -24.82
C GLN A 129 8.93 21.78 -23.42
N GLY A 130 9.85 22.02 -22.50
CA GLY A 130 9.80 21.47 -21.14
C GLY A 130 10.36 20.05 -20.98
N VAL A 131 10.74 19.37 -22.08
CA VAL A 131 11.49 18.10 -21.99
C VAL A 131 12.89 18.41 -21.46
N THR A 132 13.28 17.73 -20.38
CA THR A 132 14.60 17.85 -19.75
C THR A 132 15.23 16.47 -19.57
N SER A 133 16.49 16.44 -19.12
CA SER A 133 17.19 15.18 -18.84
C SER A 133 16.60 14.38 -17.67
N THR A 134 15.81 15.01 -16.79
CA THR A 134 15.16 14.34 -15.65
C THR A 134 13.72 13.95 -15.92
N THR A 135 13.12 14.41 -17.03
CA THR A 135 11.71 14.15 -17.35
C THR A 135 11.41 12.65 -17.42
N TYR A 136 12.25 11.87 -18.12
CA TYR A 136 12.10 10.41 -18.15
C TYR A 136 12.25 9.77 -16.76
N ILE A 137 13.21 10.23 -15.95
CA ILE A 137 13.49 9.66 -14.62
C ILE A 137 12.29 9.84 -13.69
N GLN A 138 11.60 10.98 -13.78
CA GLN A 138 10.38 11.25 -13.02
C GLN A 138 9.17 10.43 -13.52
N MET A 139 9.16 9.99 -14.79
CA MET A 139 8.05 9.24 -15.40
C MET A 139 8.21 7.72 -15.34
N MET A 140 9.44 7.23 -15.45
CA MET A 140 9.72 5.83 -15.75
C MET A 140 9.06 4.89 -14.72
N PRO A 141 8.69 3.66 -15.10
CA PRO A 141 7.91 2.76 -14.24
C PRO A 141 8.51 2.54 -12.85
N HIS A 142 9.83 2.59 -12.74
CA HIS A 142 10.61 2.29 -11.54
C HIS A 142 11.19 3.58 -10.90
N THR A 143 10.54 4.73 -11.14
CA THR A 143 10.98 6.05 -10.64
C THR A 143 11.16 6.05 -9.12
N THR A 144 10.23 5.44 -8.38
CA THR A 144 10.27 5.33 -6.92
C THR A 144 11.50 4.56 -6.44
N ALA A 145 11.69 3.33 -6.93
CA ALA A 145 12.82 2.48 -6.55
C ALA A 145 14.17 3.12 -6.87
N VAL A 146 14.33 3.72 -8.05
CA VAL A 146 15.59 4.32 -8.46
C VAL A 146 15.88 5.60 -7.69
N ASN A 147 14.91 6.50 -7.55
CA ASN A 147 15.14 7.76 -6.84
C ASN A 147 15.47 7.54 -5.37
N VAL A 148 14.76 6.63 -4.69
CA VAL A 148 15.05 6.28 -3.29
C VAL A 148 16.41 5.60 -3.18
N GLY A 149 16.71 4.62 -4.04
CA GLY A 149 18.00 3.93 -4.03
C GLY A 149 19.18 4.86 -4.25
N LEU A 150 19.08 5.77 -5.23
CA LEU A 150 20.11 6.78 -5.49
C LEU A 150 20.27 7.76 -4.33
N TYR A 151 19.17 8.18 -3.69
CA TYR A 151 19.22 9.11 -2.56
C TYR A 151 20.03 8.56 -1.39
N PHE A 152 19.77 7.32 -0.99
CA PHE A 152 20.46 6.66 0.13
C PHE A 152 21.76 5.96 -0.28
N GLY A 153 22.15 6.04 -1.56
CA GLY A 153 23.37 5.42 -2.06
C GLY A 153 23.36 3.89 -2.03
N LEU A 154 22.18 3.28 -2.13
CA LEU A 154 22.01 1.83 -2.07
C LEU A 154 22.70 1.17 -3.27
N LYS A 155 23.44 0.08 -3.01
CA LYS A 155 24.18 -0.68 -4.05
C LYS A 155 23.75 -2.14 -4.15
N GLY A 156 22.73 -2.55 -3.40
CA GLY A 156 22.14 -3.88 -3.54
C GLY A 156 21.26 -3.99 -4.79
N ARG A 157 20.53 -5.10 -4.89
CA ARG A 157 19.58 -5.31 -6.00
C ARG A 157 18.45 -4.28 -5.98
N VAL A 158 17.96 -3.96 -7.18
CA VAL A 158 16.74 -3.18 -7.40
C VAL A 158 15.67 -4.12 -7.95
N ILE A 159 14.54 -4.24 -7.26
CA ILE A 159 13.38 -5.02 -7.68
C ILE A 159 12.24 -4.03 -7.97
N PRO A 160 12.00 -3.67 -9.24
CA PRO A 160 10.90 -2.78 -9.59
C PRO A 160 9.57 -3.54 -9.47
N THR A 161 8.71 -3.12 -8.54
CA THR A 161 7.43 -3.79 -8.26
C THR A 161 6.25 -2.92 -8.65
N SER A 162 6.35 -2.17 -9.75
CA SER A 162 5.25 -1.32 -10.24
C SER A 162 4.17 -2.18 -10.90
N SER A 163 3.22 -2.63 -10.08
CA SER A 163 2.13 -3.54 -10.41
C SER A 163 0.79 -3.01 -9.89
N ALA A 164 0.53 -1.73 -10.14
CA ALA A 164 -0.67 -1.04 -9.67
C ALA A 164 -0.89 -1.23 -8.15
N CYS A 165 -2.08 -1.65 -7.73
CA CYS A 165 -2.49 -1.79 -6.33
C CYS A 165 -1.62 -2.79 -5.54
N THR A 166 -1.00 -3.77 -6.20
CA THR A 166 -0.12 -4.75 -5.54
C THR A 166 1.31 -4.26 -5.37
N SER A 167 1.64 -3.04 -5.81
CA SER A 167 3.04 -2.58 -5.87
C SER A 167 3.76 -2.66 -4.53
N GLY A 168 3.15 -2.10 -3.48
CA GLY A 168 3.70 -2.14 -2.12
C GLY A 168 3.79 -3.55 -1.54
N SER A 169 2.76 -4.37 -1.74
CA SER A 169 2.73 -5.75 -1.22
C SER A 169 3.70 -6.69 -1.93
N GLN A 170 3.87 -6.57 -3.25
CA GLN A 170 4.92 -7.29 -3.99
C GLN A 170 6.31 -6.75 -3.62
N GLY A 171 6.44 -5.44 -3.38
CA GLY A 171 7.66 -4.84 -2.83
C GLY A 171 8.10 -5.55 -1.56
N ILE A 172 7.19 -5.69 -0.58
CA ILE A 172 7.44 -6.40 0.68
C ILE A 172 7.70 -7.89 0.45
N GLY A 173 6.87 -8.57 -0.34
CA GLY A 173 6.98 -10.01 -0.57
C GLY A 173 8.28 -10.43 -1.27
N TYR A 174 8.66 -9.74 -2.35
CA TYR A 174 9.89 -10.04 -3.07
C TYR A 174 11.14 -9.58 -2.29
N ALA A 175 11.04 -8.54 -1.46
CA ALA A 175 12.09 -8.22 -0.50
C ALA A 175 12.26 -9.33 0.55
N TYR A 176 11.15 -9.85 1.07
CA TYR A 176 11.12 -10.99 1.98
C TYR A 176 11.82 -12.21 1.37
N GLU A 177 11.48 -12.59 0.14
CA GLU A 177 12.13 -13.70 -0.56
C GLU A 177 13.62 -13.44 -0.79
N ALA A 178 14.01 -12.23 -1.19
CA ALA A 178 15.41 -11.88 -1.40
C ALA A 178 16.24 -12.05 -0.12
N VAL A 179 15.71 -11.66 1.04
CA VAL A 179 16.38 -11.86 2.33
C VAL A 179 16.34 -13.32 2.75
N ARG A 180 15.18 -13.99 2.69
CA ARG A 180 15.00 -15.41 3.08
C ARG A 180 15.96 -16.34 2.36
N TRP A 181 16.22 -16.07 1.08
CA TRP A 181 17.14 -16.84 0.23
C TRP A 181 18.59 -16.30 0.23
N GLY A 182 18.92 -15.38 1.13
CA GLY A 182 20.27 -14.89 1.36
C GLY A 182 20.84 -14.06 0.21
N LYS A 183 19.99 -13.48 -0.64
CA LYS A 183 20.41 -12.67 -1.77
C LYS A 183 20.69 -11.21 -1.42
N GLN A 184 20.13 -10.75 -0.30
CA GLN A 184 20.41 -9.47 0.37
C GLN A 184 20.35 -9.69 1.89
N ALA A 185 21.07 -8.88 2.66
CA ALA A 185 20.94 -8.92 4.12
C ALA A 185 19.78 -8.02 4.59
N LEU A 186 19.57 -6.89 3.91
CA LEU A 186 18.46 -5.97 4.16
C LEU A 186 17.85 -5.52 2.82
N MET A 187 16.59 -5.15 2.88
CA MET A 187 15.84 -4.60 1.76
C MET A 187 15.00 -3.43 2.25
N LEU A 188 15.06 -2.31 1.53
CA LEU A 188 14.05 -1.27 1.61
C LEU A 188 12.87 -1.72 0.76
N ALA A 189 11.72 -1.97 1.37
CA ALA A 189 10.55 -2.48 0.67
C ALA A 189 9.36 -1.52 0.81
N GLY A 190 8.62 -1.24 -0.25
CA GLY A 190 7.47 -0.36 -0.13
C GLY A 190 6.73 -0.09 -1.42
N GLY A 191 5.84 0.89 -1.35
CA GLY A 191 5.07 1.39 -2.48
C GLY A 191 4.64 2.82 -2.25
N ALA A 192 4.41 3.55 -3.35
CA ALA A 192 3.95 4.93 -3.31
C ALA A 192 2.93 5.21 -4.41
N GLU A 193 2.17 6.28 -4.24
CA GLU A 193 1.37 6.89 -5.30
C GLU A 193 1.24 8.40 -5.07
N GLU A 194 1.18 9.16 -6.16
CA GLU A 194 0.71 10.56 -6.13
C GLU A 194 -0.74 10.66 -6.63
N LEU A 195 -1.52 11.53 -5.99
CA LEU A 195 -2.90 11.77 -6.40
C LEU A 195 -2.92 12.57 -7.69
N SER A 196 -3.78 12.18 -8.63
CA SER A 196 -4.04 12.96 -9.84
C SER A 196 -5.39 12.64 -10.46
N ALA A 197 -5.93 13.57 -11.27
CA ALA A 197 -7.15 13.33 -12.04
C ALA A 197 -7.02 12.12 -13.00
N PRO A 198 -5.90 11.90 -13.72
CA PRO A 198 -5.69 10.67 -14.48
C PRO A 198 -5.76 9.40 -13.62
N ALA A 199 -5.20 9.41 -12.40
CA ALA A 199 -5.29 8.27 -11.49
C ALA A 199 -6.75 7.98 -11.08
N ALA A 200 -7.57 9.01 -10.84
CA ALA A 200 -9.02 8.83 -10.62
C ALA A 200 -9.73 8.30 -11.87
N ALA A 201 -9.40 8.84 -13.05
CA ALA A 201 -10.01 8.45 -14.32
C ALA A 201 -9.84 6.96 -14.67
N VAL A 202 -8.74 6.33 -14.23
CA VAL A 202 -8.51 4.88 -14.40
C VAL A 202 -9.69 4.05 -13.84
N PHE A 203 -10.23 4.45 -12.70
CA PHE A 203 -11.33 3.75 -12.03
C PHE A 203 -12.69 4.33 -12.40
N ASP A 204 -12.76 5.65 -12.63
CA ASP A 204 -14.00 6.34 -12.95
C ASP A 204 -14.56 5.89 -14.31
N THR A 205 -13.69 5.68 -15.30
CA THR A 205 -14.07 5.14 -16.62
C THR A 205 -14.54 3.68 -16.59
N LEU A 206 -14.29 2.98 -15.47
CA LEU A 206 -14.80 1.64 -15.19
C LEU A 206 -16.06 1.66 -14.31
N PHE A 207 -16.58 2.85 -13.99
CA PHE A 207 -17.67 3.06 -13.03
C PHE A 207 -17.38 2.46 -11.66
N ALA A 208 -16.10 2.40 -11.28
CA ALA A 208 -15.65 1.80 -10.02
C ALA A 208 -15.47 2.84 -8.90
N THR A 209 -15.54 4.14 -9.20
CA THR A 209 -15.41 5.22 -8.21
C THR A 209 -16.75 5.61 -7.60
N SER A 210 -16.74 5.91 -6.31
CA SER A 210 -17.89 6.52 -5.64
C SER A 210 -18.22 7.89 -6.26
N THR A 211 -19.51 8.17 -6.39
CA THR A 211 -20.07 9.41 -6.95
C THR A 211 -20.90 10.18 -5.92
N LYS A 212 -20.79 9.84 -4.64
CA LYS A 212 -21.37 10.56 -3.49
C LYS A 212 -20.68 11.90 -3.22
N ASN A 213 -20.57 12.74 -4.24
CA ASN A 213 -19.76 13.95 -4.30
C ASN A 213 -20.10 14.99 -3.22
N GLU A 214 -21.33 14.94 -2.70
CA GLU A 214 -21.84 15.87 -1.67
C GLU A 214 -21.68 15.34 -0.23
N THR A 215 -21.34 14.06 -0.04
CA THR A 215 -21.19 13.43 1.29
C THR A 215 -19.87 12.67 1.39
N PRO A 216 -18.71 13.34 1.27
CA PRO A 216 -17.39 12.71 1.31
C PRO A 216 -17.15 11.88 2.59
N GLU A 217 -17.69 12.30 3.73
CA GLU A 217 -17.57 11.60 5.01
C GLU A 217 -18.25 10.23 5.03
N ALA A 218 -19.23 10.01 4.15
CA ALA A 218 -20.04 8.80 4.09
C ALA A 218 -19.52 7.75 3.09
N THR A 219 -18.37 7.97 2.44
CA THR A 219 -17.79 7.11 1.40
C THR A 219 -16.25 7.11 1.46
N PRO A 220 -15.52 6.03 1.08
CA PRO A 220 -16.01 4.73 0.65
C PRO A 220 -16.63 3.94 1.80
N ARG A 221 -17.31 2.84 1.46
CA ARG A 221 -18.03 1.98 2.42
C ARG A 221 -17.69 0.50 2.19
N PRO A 222 -16.47 0.03 2.49
CA PRO A 222 -16.10 -1.35 2.20
C PRO A 222 -17.06 -2.35 2.84
N PHE A 223 -17.48 -3.35 2.06
CA PHE A 223 -18.44 -4.41 2.42
C PHE A 223 -19.86 -3.95 2.80
N ASP A 224 -20.16 -2.65 2.73
CA ASP A 224 -21.49 -2.12 3.04
C ASP A 224 -22.43 -2.31 1.84
N LYS A 225 -23.69 -2.65 2.10
CA LYS A 225 -24.74 -2.79 1.09
C LYS A 225 -24.96 -1.50 0.29
N ALA A 226 -24.71 -0.34 0.88
CA ALA A 226 -24.89 0.96 0.23
C ALA A 226 -23.58 1.54 -0.35
N ARG A 227 -22.54 0.73 -0.53
CA ARG A 227 -21.32 1.13 -1.24
C ARG A 227 -21.62 1.42 -2.72
N ASP A 228 -20.92 2.37 -3.29
CA ASP A 228 -21.09 2.77 -4.69
C ASP A 228 -19.76 2.89 -5.45
N GLY A 229 -18.67 2.39 -4.85
CA GLY A 229 -17.34 2.44 -5.43
C GLY A 229 -16.27 2.94 -4.47
N LEU A 230 -15.03 2.92 -4.98
CA LEU A 230 -13.83 3.36 -4.26
C LEU A 230 -13.68 4.88 -4.28
N VAL A 231 -12.83 5.40 -3.39
CA VAL A 231 -12.31 6.77 -3.46
C VAL A 231 -10.80 6.69 -3.60
N VAL A 232 -10.19 7.42 -4.54
CA VAL A 232 -8.73 7.36 -4.75
C VAL A 232 -8.01 8.19 -3.68
N GLY A 233 -6.94 7.63 -3.12
CA GLY A 233 -6.03 8.33 -2.20
C GLY A 233 -4.60 8.34 -2.73
N GLU A 234 -3.68 8.88 -1.94
CA GLU A 234 -2.24 8.89 -2.23
C GLU A 234 -1.40 8.63 -0.98
N GLY A 235 -0.09 8.44 -1.18
CA GLY A 235 0.87 8.32 -0.09
C GLY A 235 2.02 7.39 -0.39
N ALA A 236 2.75 7.03 0.65
CA ALA A 236 3.82 6.05 0.56
C ALA A 236 4.04 5.39 1.92
N ALA A 237 4.56 4.16 1.90
CA ALA A 237 5.10 3.52 3.09
C ALA A 237 6.28 2.63 2.73
N SER A 238 7.22 2.53 3.66
CA SER A 238 8.44 1.74 3.54
C SER A 238 8.63 0.89 4.79
N LEU A 239 9.07 -0.35 4.59
CA LEU A 239 9.48 -1.30 5.60
C LEU A 239 10.96 -1.67 5.37
N ILE A 240 11.73 -1.74 6.44
CA ILE A 240 13.09 -2.27 6.44
C ILE A 240 12.99 -3.76 6.74
N VAL A 241 13.12 -4.57 5.69
CA VAL A 241 13.06 -6.03 5.74
C VAL A 241 14.48 -6.56 5.91
N GLU A 242 14.74 -7.33 6.96
CA GLU A 242 16.09 -7.63 7.43
C GLU A 242 16.22 -9.09 7.88
N ASP A 243 17.40 -9.67 7.65
CA ASP A 243 17.78 -10.96 8.19
C ASP A 243 17.83 -10.90 9.73
N LEU A 244 17.11 -11.78 10.42
CA LEU A 244 17.01 -11.79 11.88
C LEU A 244 18.39 -11.85 12.56
N GLU A 245 19.32 -12.63 12.04
CA GLU A 245 20.65 -12.75 12.65
C GLU A 245 21.48 -11.48 12.43
N HIS A 246 21.29 -10.79 11.30
CA HIS A 246 21.87 -9.48 11.07
C HIS A 246 21.28 -8.42 12.02
N ALA A 247 19.95 -8.40 12.16
CA ALA A 247 19.25 -7.50 13.08
C ALA A 247 19.77 -7.68 14.53
N ARG A 248 19.90 -8.93 14.98
CA ARG A 248 20.45 -9.26 16.31
C ARG A 248 21.90 -8.82 16.46
N ALA A 249 22.74 -9.06 15.46
CA ALA A 249 24.17 -8.71 15.52
C ALA A 249 24.40 -7.21 15.68
N ARG A 250 23.53 -6.36 15.09
CA ARG A 250 23.58 -4.90 15.27
C ARG A 250 22.73 -4.37 16.44
N GLY A 251 22.14 -5.24 17.26
CA GLY A 251 21.32 -4.86 18.42
C GLY A 251 19.95 -4.29 18.07
N ALA A 252 19.46 -4.48 16.84
CA ALA A 252 18.13 -4.03 16.44
C ALA A 252 17.05 -4.85 17.13
N LYS A 253 15.95 -4.18 17.49
CA LYS A 253 14.75 -4.82 18.03
C LYS A 253 13.74 -4.96 16.89
N PRO A 254 13.52 -6.17 16.36
CA PRO A 254 12.57 -6.31 15.27
C PRO A 254 11.13 -6.10 15.76
N LEU A 255 10.29 -5.59 14.87
CA LEU A 255 8.92 -5.17 15.14
C LEU A 255 7.93 -6.32 14.96
N VAL A 256 8.15 -7.14 13.92
CA VAL A 256 7.45 -8.39 13.57
C VAL A 256 8.38 -9.29 12.75
N GLU A 257 8.00 -10.55 12.58
CA GLU A 257 8.55 -11.45 11.58
C GLU A 257 7.60 -11.58 10.38
N ILE A 258 8.14 -11.54 9.15
CA ILE A 258 7.39 -11.93 7.95
C ILE A 258 7.58 -13.45 7.81
N VAL A 259 6.51 -14.21 7.94
CA VAL A 259 6.59 -15.68 7.97
C VAL A 259 6.07 -16.34 6.70
N GLY A 260 5.24 -15.66 5.92
CA GLY A 260 4.74 -16.18 4.66
C GLY A 260 4.40 -15.08 3.66
N TYR A 261 4.63 -15.38 2.39
CA TYR A 261 4.22 -14.56 1.26
C TYR A 261 3.76 -15.45 0.11
N ALA A 262 2.73 -15.01 -0.60
CA ALA A 262 2.42 -15.57 -1.89
C ALA A 262 1.86 -14.51 -2.83
N THR A 263 2.06 -14.75 -4.11
CA THR A 263 1.41 -14.04 -5.21
C THR A 263 1.02 -15.03 -6.31
N ASN A 264 -0.10 -14.78 -6.96
CA ASN A 264 -0.55 -15.47 -8.18
C ASN A 264 -1.31 -14.47 -9.06
N SER A 265 -1.91 -14.97 -10.14
CA SER A 265 -2.81 -14.19 -10.98
C SER A 265 -4.09 -14.98 -11.29
N ASP A 266 -5.20 -14.25 -11.46
CA ASP A 266 -6.50 -14.80 -11.82
C ASP A 266 -6.44 -15.47 -13.20
N GLY A 267 -5.73 -14.87 -14.17
CA GLY A 267 -5.59 -15.41 -15.53
C GLY A 267 -6.87 -15.38 -16.36
N THR A 268 -7.93 -14.72 -15.90
CA THR A 268 -9.28 -14.78 -16.50
C THR A 268 -9.75 -13.42 -17.05
N HIS A 269 -9.69 -12.35 -16.27
CA HIS A 269 -10.17 -11.01 -16.67
C HIS A 269 -9.26 -9.89 -16.16
N ILE A 270 -9.22 -8.77 -16.89
CA ILE A 270 -8.37 -7.63 -16.53
C ILE A 270 -8.86 -6.87 -15.28
N THR A 271 -10.17 -6.73 -15.09
CA THR A 271 -10.75 -5.95 -13.97
C THR A 271 -11.77 -6.71 -13.11
N GLN A 272 -12.17 -7.93 -13.49
CA GLN A 272 -13.14 -8.71 -12.72
C GLN A 272 -12.35 -9.70 -11.88
N PRO A 273 -12.48 -9.64 -10.55
CA PRO A 273 -11.70 -10.50 -9.66
C PRO A 273 -12.21 -11.94 -9.67
N ASP A 274 -11.32 -12.88 -9.41
CA ASP A 274 -11.63 -14.30 -9.21
C ASP A 274 -11.42 -14.72 -7.74
N ALA A 275 -12.51 -15.02 -7.05
CA ALA A 275 -12.50 -15.42 -5.64
C ALA A 275 -11.67 -16.70 -5.40
N GLU A 276 -11.66 -17.64 -6.33
CA GLU A 276 -10.89 -18.89 -6.19
C GLU A 276 -9.39 -18.60 -6.20
N GLN A 277 -8.94 -17.69 -7.09
CA GLN A 277 -7.53 -17.34 -7.21
C GLN A 277 -7.07 -16.42 -6.07
N GLN A 278 -7.95 -15.56 -5.55
CA GLN A 278 -7.73 -14.84 -4.30
C GLN A 278 -7.57 -15.79 -3.11
N ALA A 279 -8.46 -16.79 -2.98
CA ALA A 279 -8.37 -17.83 -1.96
C ALA A 279 -7.09 -18.66 -2.10
N ARG A 280 -6.68 -18.97 -3.34
CA ARG A 280 -5.42 -19.66 -3.63
C ARG A 280 -4.20 -18.86 -3.16
N ALA A 281 -4.16 -17.54 -3.37
CA ALA A 281 -3.09 -16.70 -2.87
C ALA A 281 -2.97 -16.76 -1.33
N MET A 282 -4.09 -16.70 -0.61
CA MET A 282 -4.12 -16.83 0.85
C MET A 282 -3.61 -18.20 1.31
N ARG A 283 -4.08 -19.29 0.68
CA ARG A 283 -3.61 -20.66 0.99
C ARG A 283 -2.12 -20.83 0.77
N LEU A 284 -1.58 -20.28 -0.32
CA LEU A 284 -0.15 -20.34 -0.61
C LEU A 284 0.67 -19.57 0.44
N ALA A 285 0.21 -18.41 0.90
CA ALA A 285 0.90 -17.65 1.95
C ALA A 285 0.87 -18.39 3.30
N LEU A 286 -0.26 -19.04 3.64
CA LEU A 286 -0.37 -19.90 4.82
C LEU A 286 0.54 -21.13 4.72
N GLN A 287 0.60 -21.77 3.54
CA GLN A 287 1.50 -22.88 3.26
C GLN A 287 2.96 -22.45 3.40
N ASP A 288 3.32 -21.28 2.89
CA ASP A 288 4.67 -20.72 3.00
C ASP A 288 5.06 -20.45 4.47
N ALA A 289 4.10 -19.99 5.27
CA ALA A 289 4.25 -19.80 6.71
C ALA A 289 4.21 -21.09 7.53
N GLY A 290 3.80 -22.23 6.94
CA GLY A 290 3.57 -23.47 7.67
C GLY A 290 2.42 -23.39 8.68
N LEU A 291 1.40 -22.57 8.41
CA LEU A 291 0.28 -22.30 9.32
C LEU A 291 -1.03 -22.92 8.82
N ALA A 292 -1.85 -23.37 9.77
CA ALA A 292 -3.25 -23.69 9.51
C ALA A 292 -4.09 -22.39 9.44
N PRO A 293 -5.20 -22.35 8.67
CA PRO A 293 -6.06 -21.17 8.58
C PRO A 293 -6.50 -20.58 9.92
N GLY A 294 -6.84 -21.43 10.90
CA GLY A 294 -7.29 -21.00 12.22
C GLY A 294 -6.23 -20.30 13.09
N ALA A 295 -4.97 -20.23 12.64
CA ALA A 295 -3.93 -19.47 13.33
C ALA A 295 -4.02 -17.96 13.06
N ILE A 296 -4.70 -17.54 11.99
CA ILE A 296 -4.84 -16.12 11.63
C ILE A 296 -5.87 -15.46 12.56
N GLY A 297 -5.42 -14.47 13.32
CA GLY A 297 -6.28 -13.74 14.26
C GLY A 297 -6.90 -12.47 13.69
N TYR A 298 -6.44 -12.00 12.53
CA TYR A 298 -6.96 -10.79 11.88
C TYR A 298 -6.60 -10.76 10.40
N VAL A 299 -7.52 -10.24 9.58
CA VAL A 299 -7.31 -9.95 8.16
C VAL A 299 -7.39 -8.44 7.94
N SER A 300 -6.29 -7.86 7.46
CA SER A 300 -6.34 -6.56 6.79
C SER A 300 -6.80 -6.80 5.36
N ALA A 301 -8.08 -6.52 5.11
CA ALA A 301 -8.68 -6.68 3.80
C ALA A 301 -8.12 -5.66 2.79
N HIS A 302 -8.19 -6.02 1.52
CA HIS A 302 -8.06 -5.08 0.44
C HIS A 302 -9.24 -4.09 0.46
N GLY A 303 -10.48 -4.56 0.59
CA GLY A 303 -11.70 -3.80 0.93
C GLY A 303 -11.82 -2.46 0.21
N THR A 304 -12.08 -2.51 -1.09
CA THR A 304 -12.05 -1.33 -1.97
C THR A 304 -13.34 -0.54 -1.99
N ALA A 305 -14.43 -1.09 -1.44
CA ALA A 305 -15.79 -0.58 -1.61
C ALA A 305 -16.34 -0.65 -3.05
N THR A 306 -15.70 -1.44 -3.92
CA THR A 306 -16.26 -1.77 -5.23
C THR A 306 -17.28 -2.90 -5.11
N ASP A 307 -18.24 -2.92 -6.02
CA ASP A 307 -19.31 -3.92 -6.05
C ASP A 307 -18.75 -5.36 -6.06
N ARG A 308 -18.00 -5.71 -7.10
CA ARG A 308 -17.45 -7.06 -7.30
C ARG A 308 -16.23 -7.36 -6.45
N GLY A 309 -15.38 -6.37 -6.19
CA GLY A 309 -14.14 -6.54 -5.43
C GLY A 309 -14.39 -7.05 -4.02
N ASP A 310 -15.28 -6.37 -3.29
CA ASP A 310 -15.57 -6.70 -1.90
C ASP A 310 -16.31 -8.05 -1.78
N VAL A 311 -17.23 -8.35 -2.69
CA VAL A 311 -17.92 -9.65 -2.76
C VAL A 311 -16.94 -10.80 -3.00
N SER A 312 -16.06 -10.64 -3.99
CA SER A 312 -15.03 -11.65 -4.30
C SER A 312 -14.10 -11.89 -3.12
N GLU A 313 -13.58 -10.80 -2.51
CA GLU A 313 -12.68 -10.89 -1.38
C GLU A 313 -13.34 -11.54 -0.16
N ALA A 314 -14.59 -11.17 0.16
CA ALA A 314 -15.31 -11.73 1.29
C ALA A 314 -15.51 -13.25 1.13
N ARG A 315 -15.90 -13.70 -0.08
CA ARG A 315 -16.03 -15.12 -0.42
C ARG A 315 -14.70 -15.86 -0.28
N ALA A 316 -13.64 -15.32 -0.89
CA ALA A 316 -12.31 -15.91 -0.82
C ALA A 316 -11.80 -16.02 0.63
N THR A 317 -12.04 -14.99 1.44
CA THR A 317 -11.61 -14.94 2.84
C THR A 317 -12.37 -15.97 3.68
N ARG A 318 -13.71 -16.05 3.55
CA ARG A 318 -14.52 -17.05 4.25
C ARG A 318 -14.16 -18.48 3.84
N GLU A 319 -13.89 -18.71 2.56
CA GLU A 319 -13.50 -20.03 2.04
C GLU A 319 -12.20 -20.54 2.68
N VAL A 320 -11.25 -19.66 2.94
CA VAL A 320 -9.94 -20.04 3.50
C VAL A 320 -9.97 -20.05 5.03
N LEU A 321 -10.52 -19.02 5.65
CA LEU A 321 -10.36 -18.73 7.09
C LEU A 321 -11.63 -18.96 7.91
N GLY A 322 -12.78 -19.16 7.26
CA GLY A 322 -14.09 -19.28 7.92
C GLY A 322 -14.70 -17.92 8.31
N GLU A 323 -15.89 -17.97 8.93
CA GLU A 323 -16.74 -16.79 9.18
C GLU A 323 -16.30 -15.95 10.39
N ARG A 324 -15.48 -16.53 11.30
CA ARG A 324 -15.15 -15.91 12.59
C ARG A 324 -13.87 -15.08 12.57
N VAL A 325 -13.19 -14.97 11.43
CA VAL A 325 -11.93 -14.21 11.36
C VAL A 325 -12.24 -12.71 11.40
N PRO A 326 -11.69 -11.95 12.37
CA PRO A 326 -11.84 -10.51 12.41
C PRO A 326 -11.27 -9.85 11.16
N VAL A 327 -12.04 -8.97 10.52
CA VAL A 327 -11.62 -8.28 9.28
C VAL A 327 -11.94 -6.80 9.33
N SER A 328 -11.03 -5.96 8.82
CA SER A 328 -11.35 -4.56 8.51
C SER A 328 -10.57 -4.03 7.31
N ALA A 329 -11.03 -2.88 6.78
CA ALA A 329 -10.48 -2.25 5.59
C ALA A 329 -10.04 -0.81 5.88
N ALA A 330 -8.72 -0.58 5.91
CA ALA A 330 -8.12 0.73 6.14
C ALA A 330 -8.49 1.77 5.06
N LYS A 331 -8.84 1.31 3.84
CA LYS A 331 -9.30 2.16 2.75
C LYS A 331 -10.57 2.96 3.09
N SER A 332 -11.34 2.50 4.08
CA SER A 332 -12.48 3.28 4.62
C SER A 332 -12.06 4.63 5.23
N TYR A 333 -10.78 4.78 5.61
CA TYR A 333 -10.23 6.04 6.13
C TYR A 333 -9.50 6.87 5.08
N ILE A 334 -8.59 6.27 4.31
CA ILE A 334 -7.65 6.98 3.43
C ILE A 334 -7.91 6.75 1.94
N GLY A 335 -9.07 6.19 1.61
CA GLY A 335 -9.36 5.73 0.26
C GLY A 335 -8.41 4.63 -0.20
N HIS A 336 -8.49 4.31 -1.48
CA HIS A 336 -7.57 3.40 -2.15
C HIS A 336 -6.30 4.17 -2.55
N THR A 337 -5.23 4.01 -1.77
CA THR A 337 -3.92 4.66 -2.02
C THR A 337 -3.07 3.96 -3.08
N LEU A 338 -3.72 3.26 -4.02
CA LEU A 338 -3.13 2.65 -5.22
C LEU A 338 -1.80 1.93 -4.96
N GLY A 339 -0.69 2.32 -5.59
CA GLY A 339 0.62 1.68 -5.42
C GLY A 339 1.13 1.64 -3.99
N ALA A 340 0.68 2.55 -3.13
CA ALA A 340 1.07 2.63 -1.73
C ALA A 340 0.30 1.67 -0.80
N CYS A 341 -0.90 1.21 -1.21
CA CYS A 341 -1.84 0.61 -0.26
C CYS A 341 -1.31 -0.64 0.42
N GLY A 342 -0.71 -1.56 -0.33
CA GLY A 342 -0.12 -2.78 0.26
C GLY A 342 0.98 -2.51 1.30
N ALA A 343 1.71 -1.39 1.20
CA ALA A 343 2.75 -1.01 2.16
C ALA A 343 2.19 -0.24 3.35
N ILE A 344 1.27 0.71 3.13
CA ILE A 344 0.59 1.47 4.21
C ILE A 344 -0.21 0.51 5.08
N GLU A 345 -0.96 -0.41 4.46
CA GLU A 345 -1.80 -1.38 5.15
C GLU A 345 -0.96 -2.41 5.92
N ALA A 346 0.20 -2.82 5.38
CA ALA A 346 1.14 -3.66 6.11
C ALA A 346 1.69 -2.93 7.35
N TRP A 347 2.13 -1.68 7.20
CA TRP A 347 2.59 -0.86 8.32
C TRP A 347 1.51 -0.73 9.40
N TRP A 348 0.30 -0.33 9.03
CA TRP A 348 -0.79 -0.16 10.00
C TRP A 348 -1.22 -1.47 10.63
N THR A 349 -1.25 -2.58 9.88
CA THR A 349 -1.53 -3.91 10.43
C THR A 349 -0.53 -4.27 11.52
N ILE A 350 0.76 -4.05 11.26
CA ILE A 350 1.82 -4.34 12.23
C ILE A 350 1.67 -3.46 13.48
N GLU A 351 1.36 -2.17 13.32
CA GLU A 351 1.17 -1.28 14.47
C GLU A 351 -0.09 -1.63 15.27
N MET A 352 -1.21 -1.97 14.61
CA MET A 352 -2.43 -2.45 15.28
C MET A 352 -2.18 -3.75 16.06
N MET A 353 -1.39 -4.68 15.51
CA MET A 353 -0.95 -5.90 16.21
C MET A 353 -0.15 -5.58 17.47
N ARG A 354 0.78 -4.61 17.40
CA ARG A 354 1.63 -4.19 18.52
C ARG A 354 0.83 -3.48 19.60
N ASP A 355 -0.14 -2.66 19.19
CA ASP A 355 -1.04 -1.93 20.09
C ASP A 355 -2.19 -2.79 20.64
N LYS A 356 -2.37 -4.00 20.11
CA LYS A 356 -3.50 -4.90 20.40
C LYS A 356 -4.86 -4.25 20.16
N TRP A 357 -4.94 -3.23 19.32
CA TRP A 357 -6.17 -2.50 18.99
C TRP A 357 -6.29 -2.37 17.48
N PHE A 358 -7.42 -2.83 16.95
CA PHE A 358 -7.69 -2.91 15.52
C PHE A 358 -8.78 -1.92 15.15
N ALA A 359 -8.48 -1.07 14.16
CA ALA A 359 -9.40 -0.07 13.66
C ALA A 359 -10.59 -0.75 12.95
N PRO A 360 -11.81 -0.20 13.09
CA PRO A 360 -12.99 -0.68 12.40
C PRO A 360 -12.96 -0.32 10.91
N THR A 361 -13.78 -0.97 10.09
CA THR A 361 -14.15 -0.43 8.78
C THR A 361 -15.12 0.73 8.99
N LEU A 362 -14.73 1.96 8.62
CA LEU A 362 -15.65 3.10 8.64
C LEU A 362 -16.77 2.90 7.63
N ASN A 363 -17.90 3.55 7.92
CA ASN A 363 -19.06 3.59 7.04
C ASN A 363 -19.69 2.21 6.73
N LEU A 364 -19.32 1.15 7.46
CA LEU A 364 -20.00 -0.14 7.41
C LEU A 364 -21.13 -0.17 8.44
N GLN A 365 -22.37 0.00 7.96
CA GLN A 365 -23.59 -0.01 8.77
C GLN A 365 -24.42 -1.27 8.52
N ASN A 366 -24.55 -1.66 7.26
CA ASN A 366 -25.31 -2.82 6.83
C ASN A 366 -24.41 -3.67 5.94
N PRO A 367 -23.79 -4.74 6.47
CA PRO A 367 -23.05 -5.69 5.65
C PRO A 367 -23.89 -6.14 4.45
N ASP A 368 -23.27 -6.15 3.28
CA ASP A 368 -23.91 -6.60 2.05
C ASP A 368 -24.16 -8.12 2.11
N PRO A 369 -25.42 -8.61 1.95
CA PRO A 369 -25.70 -10.05 1.92
C PRO A 369 -25.01 -10.80 0.77
N GLU A 370 -24.52 -10.11 -0.27
CA GLU A 370 -23.72 -10.75 -1.32
C GLU A 370 -22.25 -10.99 -0.90
N CYS A 371 -21.77 -10.19 0.06
CA CYS A 371 -20.50 -10.45 0.74
C CYS A 371 -20.71 -11.64 1.69
N ALA A 372 -19.74 -12.55 1.71
CA ALA A 372 -19.82 -13.70 2.60
C ALA A 372 -19.70 -13.25 4.08
N ASP A 373 -20.42 -13.93 4.97
CA ASP A 373 -20.39 -13.60 6.41
C ASP A 373 -18.97 -13.68 6.98
N LEU A 374 -18.51 -12.54 7.50
CA LEU A 374 -17.23 -12.37 8.18
C LEU A 374 -17.43 -11.52 9.44
N ASP A 375 -16.53 -11.67 10.39
CA ASP A 375 -16.50 -10.86 11.61
C ASP A 375 -15.91 -9.47 11.33
N HIS A 376 -16.69 -8.61 10.67
CA HIS A 376 -16.30 -7.25 10.38
C HIS A 376 -16.14 -6.42 11.66
N ILE A 377 -14.96 -5.84 11.85
CA ILE A 377 -14.72 -4.90 12.95
C ILE A 377 -15.44 -3.59 12.62
N THR A 378 -16.39 -3.20 13.46
CA THR A 378 -17.18 -1.96 13.33
C THR A 378 -17.15 -1.16 14.65
N GLY A 379 -17.86 -0.03 14.70
CA GLY A 379 -17.99 0.77 15.93
C GLY A 379 -16.67 1.45 16.34
N ALA A 380 -16.22 1.21 17.57
CA ALA A 380 -15.03 1.86 18.16
C ALA A 380 -13.70 1.11 17.89
N GLY A 381 -13.72 0.10 17.01
CA GLY A 381 -12.61 -0.84 16.85
C GLY A 381 -12.66 -1.95 17.90
N ARG A 382 -11.65 -2.83 17.88
CA ARG A 382 -11.61 -4.03 18.74
C ARG A 382 -10.23 -4.23 19.34
N THR A 383 -10.19 -4.46 20.66
CA THR A 383 -8.97 -4.89 21.34
C THR A 383 -8.83 -6.39 21.20
N MET A 384 -7.72 -6.85 20.64
CA MET A 384 -7.44 -8.28 20.42
C MET A 384 -5.96 -8.57 20.63
N ASP A 385 -5.68 -9.74 21.20
CA ASP A 385 -4.33 -10.25 21.37
C ASP A 385 -4.11 -11.39 20.38
N ILE A 386 -3.50 -11.09 19.22
CA ILE A 386 -3.30 -12.05 18.13
C ILE A 386 -1.81 -12.35 17.93
N GLU A 387 -1.51 -13.56 17.46
CA GLU A 387 -0.14 -13.96 17.11
C GLU A 387 0.18 -13.68 15.63
N TYR A 388 -0.78 -13.94 14.74
CA TYR A 388 -0.62 -13.82 13.28
C TYR A 388 -1.68 -12.93 12.65
N ALA A 389 -1.28 -12.07 11.72
CA ALA A 389 -2.18 -11.31 10.87
C ALA A 389 -1.91 -11.59 9.38
N LEU A 390 -2.97 -11.54 8.59
CA LEU A 390 -2.93 -11.68 7.14
C LEU A 390 -3.23 -10.32 6.49
N LYS A 391 -2.41 -9.89 5.53
CA LYS A 391 -2.68 -8.70 4.71
C LYS A 391 -2.87 -9.14 3.27
N ASN A 392 -4.05 -8.85 2.72
CA ASN A 392 -4.43 -9.20 1.34
C ASN A 392 -4.50 -7.96 0.45
N ASN A 393 -4.09 -8.07 -0.80
CA ASN A 393 -4.25 -7.01 -1.81
C ASN A 393 -4.44 -7.65 -3.19
N PHE A 394 -5.44 -7.16 -3.93
CA PHE A 394 -5.89 -7.73 -5.20
C PHE A 394 -5.98 -6.60 -6.24
N ALA A 395 -5.13 -6.64 -7.25
CA ALA A 395 -5.03 -5.56 -8.23
C ALA A 395 -5.77 -5.89 -9.54
N PHE A 396 -6.06 -4.85 -10.32
CA PHE A 396 -6.32 -5.00 -11.74
C PHE A 396 -5.17 -5.76 -12.44
N GLY A 397 -5.52 -6.46 -13.51
CA GLY A 397 -4.72 -7.54 -14.09
C GLY A 397 -4.90 -8.87 -13.35
N GLY A 398 -5.78 -8.91 -12.34
CA GLY A 398 -6.03 -10.08 -11.50
C GLY A 398 -4.78 -10.50 -10.73
N ILE A 399 -3.93 -9.58 -10.29
CA ILE A 399 -2.72 -9.91 -9.53
C ILE A 399 -3.08 -9.95 -8.05
N ASN A 400 -2.83 -11.07 -7.38
CA ASN A 400 -3.16 -11.23 -5.97
C ASN A 400 -1.90 -11.34 -5.12
N THR A 401 -1.95 -10.79 -3.90
CA THR A 401 -0.88 -10.93 -2.91
C THR A 401 -1.45 -11.20 -1.53
N SER A 402 -0.80 -12.08 -0.79
CA SER A 402 -1.10 -12.33 0.62
C SER A 402 0.21 -12.39 1.42
N LEU A 403 0.25 -11.66 2.53
CA LEU A 403 1.40 -11.55 3.44
C LEU A 403 0.98 -11.98 4.84
N VAL A 404 1.81 -12.77 5.50
CA VAL A 404 1.61 -13.23 6.89
C VAL A 404 2.66 -12.60 7.79
N PHE A 405 2.19 -11.84 8.79
CA PHE A 405 3.04 -11.27 9.83
C PHE A 405 2.85 -12.02 11.14
N ARG A 406 3.95 -12.29 11.83
CA ARG A 406 4.00 -12.91 13.16
C ARG A 406 4.48 -11.88 14.17
N ARG A 407 3.78 -11.77 15.31
CA ARG A 407 4.22 -10.99 16.45
C ARG A 407 5.44 -11.63 17.13
N LEU A 408 6.41 -10.82 17.56
CA LEU A 408 7.64 -11.23 18.25
C LEU A 408 7.52 -11.24 19.77
#